data_AF-A0A0C3EEE4-F1
#
_entry.id   AF-A0A0C3EEE4-F1
#
_cell.length_a   1.000
_cell.length_b   1.000
_cell.length_c   1.000
_cell.angle_alpha   90.00
_cell.angle_beta   90.00
_cell.angle_gamma   90.00
#
_symmetry.space_group_name_H-M   'P 1'
#
loop_
_entity.id
_entity.type
_entity.pdbx_description
1 polymer ?
#
loop_
_entity_poly.entity_id
_entity_poly.type
_entity_poly.pdbx_seq_one_letter_code
_entity_poly.pdbx_strand_id
1 'polypeptide(L)'
;MLLSIPPEVSVPENLCYENCLHSRATFFECGIGITWFSCAREFFNAMMGALVGHFNGFVHRKVLQCDISDTNIWTCIPSPEPEFVVRNWPSDKGPRWYPKWMGLLGDWGYAMDVSGKTSSKRDHSCFITVSIIHKFTSHSIQHDLEAFVWLMWVLCINLDGPF
;
A
#
# COMPACT_ATOMS: atom_id res chain seq x y z
N MET A 1 -35.56 27.64 32.02
CA MET A 1 -34.65 27.23 30.93
C MET A 1 -33.25 27.62 31.35
N LEU A 2 -32.50 26.69 31.94
CA LEU A 2 -31.10 26.88 32.33
C LEU A 2 -30.24 26.25 31.23
N LEU A 3 -29.43 27.07 30.57
CA LEU A 3 -28.42 26.64 29.60
C LEU A 3 -27.28 25.98 30.38
N SER A 4 -27.08 24.68 30.16
CA SER A 4 -25.96 23.92 30.71
C SER A 4 -24.67 24.30 29.99
N ILE A 5 -23.66 24.70 30.76
CA ILE A 5 -22.28 24.91 30.33
C ILE A 5 -21.72 23.55 29.84
N PRO A 6 -20.99 23.48 28.71
CA PRO A 6 -20.39 22.22 28.27
C PRO A 6 -19.35 21.74 29.30
N PRO A 7 -19.16 20.43 29.49
CA PRO A 7 -18.18 19.92 30.44
C PRO A 7 -16.78 20.37 30.02
N GLU A 8 -16.02 20.91 30.98
CA GLU A 8 -14.59 21.16 30.81
C GLU A 8 -13.91 19.82 30.50
N VAL A 9 -13.48 19.65 29.26
CA VAL A 9 -12.60 18.56 28.87
C VAL A 9 -11.24 18.88 29.47
N SER A 10 -10.90 18.23 30.58
CA SER A 10 -9.56 18.26 31.14
C SER A 10 -8.60 17.57 30.16
N VAL A 11 -7.88 18.39 29.40
CA VAL A 11 -6.76 17.93 28.57
C VAL A 11 -5.65 17.50 29.54
N PRO A 12 -5.19 16.23 29.51
CA PRO A 12 -4.08 15.80 30.37
C PRO A 12 -2.84 16.66 30.06
N GLU A 13 -2.30 17.32 31.08
CA GLU A 13 -1.11 18.20 30.98
C GLU A 13 0.18 17.48 30.51
N ASN A 14 0.12 16.16 30.28
CA ASN A 14 1.24 15.32 29.85
C ASN A 14 1.02 14.63 28.48
N LEU A 15 0.17 15.19 27.60
CA LEU A 15 0.21 14.81 26.18
C LEU A 15 1.49 15.38 25.56
N CYS A 16 2.56 14.58 25.60
CA CYS A 16 3.72 14.78 24.73
C CYS A 16 3.23 14.62 23.28
N TYR A 17 2.87 15.73 22.63
CA TYR A 17 2.73 15.75 21.18
C TYR A 17 4.10 15.44 20.58
N GLU A 18 4.24 14.31 19.91
CA GLU A 18 5.41 14.07 19.08
C GLU A 18 5.46 15.19 18.04
N ASN A 19 6.60 15.89 17.99
CA ASN A 19 6.84 16.93 16.99
C ASN A 19 7.01 16.25 15.62
N CYS A 20 5.90 15.90 14.99
CA CYS A 20 5.87 15.28 13.68
C CYS A 20 6.27 16.32 12.62
N LEU A 21 7.52 16.28 12.16
CA LEU A 21 7.97 16.98 10.97
C LEU A 21 7.20 16.43 9.76
N HIS A 22 6.20 17.17 9.30
CA HIS A 22 5.48 16.83 8.07
C HIS A 22 6.37 17.12 6.87
N SER A 23 6.91 16.05 6.27
CA SER A 23 7.67 16.13 5.03
C SER A 23 6.75 15.80 3.86
N ARG A 24 6.69 16.69 2.87
CA ARG A 24 5.95 16.43 1.63
C ARG A 24 6.90 15.88 0.58
N ALA A 25 6.66 14.63 0.16
CA ALA A 25 7.26 14.08 -1.05
C ALA A 25 6.30 14.28 -2.23
N THR A 26 6.83 14.57 -3.41
CA THR A 26 6.06 14.59 -4.65
C THR A 26 6.83 13.78 -5.68
N PHE A 27 6.14 12.84 -6.30
CA PHE A 27 6.70 11.98 -7.33
C PHE A 27 6.32 12.52 -8.70
N PHE A 28 7.20 12.36 -9.68
CA PHE A 28 6.89 12.71 -11.08
C PHE A 28 5.93 11.70 -11.73
N GLU A 29 5.81 10.51 -11.15
CA GLU A 29 4.96 9.43 -11.63
C GLU A 29 3.50 9.67 -11.24
N CYS A 30 2.59 9.41 -12.18
CA CYS A 30 1.15 9.36 -11.90
C CYS A 30 0.75 7.92 -11.58
N GLY A 31 -0.01 7.74 -10.51
CA GLY A 31 -0.47 6.42 -10.06
C GLY A 31 -1.96 6.41 -9.82
N ILE A 32 -2.59 5.28 -10.12
CA ILE A 32 -3.96 4.97 -9.68
C ILE A 32 -3.92 3.76 -8.76
N GLY A 33 -4.89 3.64 -7.85
CA GLY A 33 -4.99 2.50 -6.94
C GLY A 33 -5.03 1.17 -7.70
N ILE A 34 -4.45 0.12 -7.12
CA ILE A 34 -4.43 -1.21 -7.75
C ILE A 34 -5.83 -1.72 -8.11
N THR A 35 -6.87 -1.29 -7.39
CA THR A 35 -8.27 -1.67 -7.62
C THR A 35 -8.87 -1.20 -8.95
N TRP A 36 -8.20 -0.30 -9.67
CA TRP A 36 -8.64 0.24 -10.97
C TRP A 36 -8.18 -0.62 -12.16
N PHE A 37 -7.94 -1.92 -11.98
CA PHE A 37 -7.54 -2.80 -13.07
C PHE A 37 -8.72 -3.10 -14.02
N SER A 38 -8.45 -3.08 -15.33
CA SER A 38 -9.43 -3.47 -16.35
C SER A 38 -9.51 -4.97 -16.60
N CYS A 39 -8.50 -5.74 -16.20
CA CYS A 39 -8.54 -7.19 -16.37
C CYS A 39 -7.49 -7.89 -15.50
N ALA A 40 -7.67 -9.20 -15.32
CA ALA A 40 -6.75 -10.05 -14.58
C ALA A 40 -5.30 -9.95 -15.07
N ARG A 41 -5.07 -9.91 -16.40
CA ARG A 41 -3.70 -9.79 -16.96
C ARG A 41 -3.01 -8.52 -16.47
N GLU A 42 -3.78 -7.45 -16.36
CA GLU A 42 -3.25 -6.16 -16.00
C GLU A 42 -3.03 -6.03 -14.50
N PHE A 43 -3.98 -6.55 -13.72
CA PHE A 43 -3.83 -6.76 -12.28
C PHE A 43 -2.54 -7.53 -11.95
N PHE A 44 -2.33 -8.71 -12.53
CA PHE A 44 -1.13 -9.51 -12.28
C PHE A 44 0.15 -8.78 -12.75
N ASN A 45 0.10 -8.03 -13.85
CA ASN A 45 1.25 -7.23 -14.29
C ASN A 45 1.61 -6.14 -13.26
N ALA A 46 0.62 -5.48 -12.69
CA ALA A 46 0.82 -4.49 -11.64
C ALA A 46 1.36 -5.15 -10.35
N MET A 47 0.77 -6.26 -9.90
CA MET A 47 1.26 -6.98 -8.72
C MET A 47 2.71 -7.44 -8.87
N MET A 48 3.11 -7.90 -10.06
CA MET A 48 4.51 -8.24 -10.34
C MET A 48 5.45 -7.04 -10.21
N GLY A 49 5.02 -5.85 -10.66
CA GLY A 49 5.78 -4.61 -10.47
C GLY A 49 5.96 -4.26 -8.99
N ALA A 50 4.89 -4.37 -8.20
CA ALA A 50 4.94 -4.12 -6.76
C ALA A 50 5.86 -5.12 -6.02
N LEU A 51 5.81 -6.40 -6.39
CA LEU A 51 6.71 -7.43 -5.86
C LEU A 51 8.18 -7.17 -6.22
N VAL A 52 8.47 -6.70 -7.44
CA VAL A 52 9.82 -6.27 -7.82
C VAL A 52 10.27 -5.08 -6.98
N GLY A 53 9.39 -4.11 -6.72
CA GLY A 53 9.65 -3.00 -5.80
C GLY A 53 10.01 -3.48 -4.40
N HIS A 54 9.22 -4.40 -3.85
CA HIS A 54 9.48 -5.04 -2.55
C HIS A 54 10.83 -5.76 -2.53
N PHE A 55 11.08 -6.61 -3.53
CA PHE A 55 12.33 -7.36 -3.68
C PHE A 55 13.54 -6.42 -3.71
N ASN A 56 13.45 -5.32 -4.47
CA ASN A 56 14.52 -4.33 -4.54
C ASN A 56 14.75 -3.63 -3.20
N GLY A 57 13.68 -3.26 -2.49
CA GLY A 57 13.75 -2.69 -1.14
C GLY A 57 14.45 -3.64 -0.16
N PHE A 58 14.05 -4.91 -0.15
CA PHE A 58 14.64 -5.90 0.75
C PHE A 58 16.10 -6.25 0.38
N VAL A 59 16.35 -6.62 -0.88
CA VAL A 59 17.67 -7.13 -1.29
C VAL A 59 18.72 -6.03 -1.25
N HIS A 60 18.42 -4.86 -1.80
CA HIS A 60 19.40 -3.78 -1.96
C HIS A 60 19.42 -2.77 -0.82
N ARG A 61 18.30 -2.57 -0.11
CA ARG A 61 18.20 -1.58 0.96
C ARG A 61 18.02 -2.17 2.35
N LYS A 62 17.77 -3.48 2.46
CA LYS A 62 17.47 -4.16 3.74
C LYS A 62 16.27 -3.51 4.44
N VAL A 63 15.25 -3.16 3.66
CA VAL A 63 14.01 -2.56 4.17
C VAL A 63 12.84 -3.48 3.88
N LEU A 64 11.99 -3.70 4.89
CA LEU A 64 10.66 -4.32 4.77
C LEU A 64 9.62 -3.20 4.66
N GLN A 65 8.54 -3.41 3.91
CA GLN A 65 7.53 -2.36 3.72
C GLN A 65 6.51 -2.33 4.87
N CYS A 66 6.16 -3.50 5.42
CA CYS A 66 5.34 -3.68 6.65
C CYS A 66 3.88 -3.22 6.60
N ASP A 67 3.40 -2.64 5.51
CA ASP A 67 2.06 -2.10 5.32
C ASP A 67 1.55 -2.35 3.88
N ILE A 68 1.57 -3.61 3.45
CA ILE A 68 1.10 -4.00 2.12
C ILE A 68 -0.43 -3.95 2.10
N SER A 69 -0.99 -3.08 1.25
CA SER A 69 -2.42 -2.80 1.15
C SER A 69 -2.81 -2.38 -0.27
N ASP A 70 -4.11 -2.34 -0.56
CA ASP A 70 -4.64 -1.84 -1.83
C ASP A 70 -4.43 -0.32 -2.02
N THR A 71 -4.26 0.43 -0.93
CA THR A 71 -3.96 1.86 -0.98
C THR A 71 -2.48 2.16 -1.21
N ASN A 72 -1.60 1.20 -0.93
CA ASN A 72 -0.14 1.35 -1.05
C ASN A 72 0.43 0.67 -2.30
N ILE A 73 -0.42 0.02 -3.10
CA ILE A 73 -0.04 -0.48 -4.43
C ILE A 73 -0.76 0.34 -5.49
N TRP A 74 0.03 0.89 -6.40
CA TRP A 74 -0.46 1.71 -7.50
C TRP A 74 -0.11 1.10 -8.86
N THR A 75 -0.87 1.48 -9.87
CA THR A 75 -0.54 1.25 -11.27
C THR A 75 -0.06 2.58 -11.87
N CYS A 76 1.15 2.60 -12.44
CA CYS A 76 1.75 3.78 -13.06
C CYS A 76 1.06 4.09 -14.38
N ILE A 77 0.44 5.26 -14.48
CA ILE A 77 -0.22 5.74 -15.68
C ILE A 77 0.57 6.89 -16.32
N PRO A 78 0.48 7.08 -17.65
CA PRO A 78 1.23 8.14 -18.32
C PRO A 78 0.84 9.56 -17.90
N SER A 79 -0.45 9.77 -17.59
CA SER A 79 -1.04 11.07 -17.31
C SER A 79 -2.36 10.89 -16.57
N PRO A 80 -2.83 11.84 -15.73
CA PRO A 80 -4.12 11.74 -15.03
C PRO A 80 -5.35 11.97 -15.92
N GLU A 81 -5.18 12.00 -17.24
CA GLU A 81 -6.32 12.17 -18.16
C GLU A 81 -7.30 10.99 -18.08
N PRO A 82 -8.61 11.21 -18.27
CA PRO A 82 -9.63 10.17 -18.14
C PRO A 82 -9.36 8.91 -19.00
N GLU A 83 -8.74 9.07 -20.16
CA GLU A 83 -8.37 7.98 -21.07
C GLU A 83 -7.31 7.01 -20.51
N PHE A 84 -6.51 7.45 -19.53
CA PHE A 84 -5.53 6.64 -18.82
C PHE A 84 -6.00 6.22 -17.42
N VAL A 85 -7.02 6.86 -16.86
CA VAL A 85 -7.57 6.46 -15.55
C VAL A 85 -8.68 5.41 -15.73
N VAL A 86 -9.60 5.66 -16.66
CA VAL A 86 -10.72 4.78 -17.00
C VAL A 86 -10.41 4.10 -18.31
N ARG A 87 -10.39 2.77 -18.29
CA ARG A 87 -9.71 2.02 -19.33
C ARG A 87 -10.66 1.63 -20.44
N ASN A 88 -10.58 2.39 -21.51
CA ASN A 88 -11.26 2.03 -22.74
C ASN A 88 -10.53 0.84 -23.38
N TRP A 89 -11.25 -0.27 -23.56
CA TRP A 89 -10.84 -1.38 -24.41
C TRP A 89 -11.01 -0.95 -25.88
N PRO A 90 -9.92 -0.69 -26.61
CA PRO A 90 -10.05 -0.17 -27.95
C PRO A 90 -10.61 -1.26 -28.86
N SER A 91 -11.63 -0.92 -29.65
CA SER A 91 -12.30 -1.87 -30.54
C SER A 91 -11.41 -2.38 -31.66
N ASP A 92 -10.33 -1.66 -32.00
CA ASP A 92 -9.33 -2.04 -32.99
C ASP A 92 -8.30 -3.05 -32.46
N LYS A 93 -8.30 -3.32 -31.14
CA LYS A 93 -7.33 -4.22 -30.51
C LYS A 93 -7.92 -5.61 -30.34
N GLY A 94 -7.10 -6.61 -30.67
CA GLY A 94 -7.50 -8.01 -30.51
C GLY A 94 -7.71 -8.42 -29.03
N PRO A 95 -8.31 -9.60 -28.78
CA PRO A 95 -8.70 -10.06 -27.45
C PRO A 95 -7.55 -10.28 -26.46
N ARG A 96 -6.30 -10.28 -26.96
CA ARG A 96 -5.08 -10.41 -26.15
C ARG A 96 -4.51 -9.08 -25.69
N TRP A 97 -5.00 -7.97 -26.23
CA TRP A 97 -4.57 -6.64 -25.80
C TRP A 97 -5.00 -6.38 -24.35
N TYR A 98 -4.21 -5.58 -23.66
CA TYR A 98 -4.51 -4.99 -22.35
C TYR A 98 -3.48 -3.86 -22.11
N PRO A 99 -3.80 -2.86 -21.26
CA PRO A 99 -2.81 -1.89 -20.82
C PRO A 99 -1.64 -2.61 -20.12
N LYS A 100 -0.39 -2.28 -20.41
CA LYS A 100 0.78 -2.92 -19.77
C LYS A 100 1.45 -2.00 -18.77
N TRP A 101 0.64 -1.39 -17.92
CA TRP A 101 1.13 -0.45 -16.94
C TRP A 101 1.88 -1.18 -15.83
N MET A 102 2.97 -0.55 -15.37
CA MET A 102 3.82 -1.10 -14.33
C MET A 102 3.17 -0.82 -12.97
N GLY A 103 3.19 -1.81 -12.07
CA GLY A 103 2.79 -1.56 -10.69
C GLY A 103 3.92 -1.00 -9.86
N LEU A 104 3.56 -0.18 -8.89
CA LEU A 104 4.47 0.50 -7.97
C LEU A 104 4.07 0.21 -6.54
N LEU A 105 5.05 -0.15 -5.71
CA LEU A 105 4.88 -0.26 -4.27
C LEU A 105 5.22 1.10 -3.63
N GLY A 106 4.20 1.74 -3.10
CA GLY A 106 4.24 3.03 -2.45
C GLY A 106 4.30 2.93 -0.92
N ASP A 107 4.17 4.10 -0.30
CA ASP A 107 4.13 4.34 1.14
C ASP A 107 5.09 3.48 1.98
N TRP A 108 6.29 4.03 2.17
CA TRP A 108 7.32 3.41 3.02
C TRP A 108 7.37 4.06 4.42
N GLY A 109 6.30 4.75 4.85
CA GLY A 109 6.26 5.42 6.15
C GLY A 109 6.39 4.46 7.34
N TYR A 110 5.81 3.27 7.21
CA TYR A 110 5.89 2.18 8.19
C TYR A 110 7.03 1.19 7.94
N ALA A 111 7.86 1.45 6.93
CA ALA A 111 8.92 0.54 6.54
C ALA A 111 9.94 0.30 7.66
N MET A 112 10.44 -0.93 7.75
CA MET A 112 11.38 -1.36 8.78
C MET A 112 12.75 -1.64 8.20
N ASP A 113 13.78 -0.98 8.72
CA ASP A 113 15.18 -1.32 8.44
C ASP A 113 15.57 -2.60 9.20
N VAL A 114 16.02 -3.60 8.46
CA VAL A 114 16.48 -4.90 8.97
C VAL A 114 18.00 -5.12 8.76
N SER A 115 18.75 -4.07 8.45
CA SER A 115 20.22 -4.10 8.28
C SER A 115 21.01 -4.27 9.58
N GLY A 116 20.35 -4.25 10.75
CA GLY A 116 20.95 -4.66 12.02
C GLY A 116 21.45 -3.53 12.94
N LYS A 117 20.92 -2.30 12.82
CA LYS A 117 21.19 -1.23 13.80
C LYS A 117 19.88 -0.69 14.38
N THR A 118 19.61 -1.07 15.64
CA THR A 118 18.55 -0.54 16.54
C THR A 118 17.13 -0.55 15.98
N SER A 119 16.40 -1.66 16.19
CA SER A 119 14.93 -1.66 16.04
C SER A 119 14.31 -0.88 17.20
N SER A 120 13.90 0.37 16.98
CA SER A 120 12.90 0.99 17.85
C SER A 120 11.62 0.18 17.73
N LYS A 121 11.07 -0.31 18.85
CA LYS A 121 9.70 -0.86 18.90
C LYS A 121 8.76 0.17 18.29
N ARG A 122 8.17 -0.14 17.13
CA ARG A 122 7.06 0.61 16.54
C ARG A 122 5.79 -0.23 16.66
N ASP A 123 4.67 0.46 16.82
CA ASP A 123 3.35 -0.14 16.99
C ASP A 123 2.95 -0.93 15.74
N HIS A 124 2.44 -2.16 15.94
CA HIS A 124 2.33 -3.21 14.91
C HIS A 124 0.93 -3.30 14.30
N SER A 125 0.18 -2.19 14.25
CA SER A 125 -1.20 -2.17 13.79
C SER A 125 -1.32 -1.89 12.28
N CYS A 126 -0.72 -2.73 11.44
CA CYS A 126 -0.99 -2.77 9.99
C CYS A 126 -1.03 -4.24 9.56
N PHE A 127 -2.12 -4.63 8.88
CA PHE A 127 -2.47 -5.98 8.41
C PHE A 127 -1.82 -7.16 9.17
N ILE A 128 -2.52 -7.62 10.21
CA ILE A 128 -2.05 -8.70 11.07
C ILE A 128 -2.14 -10.03 10.31
N THR A 129 -0.99 -10.56 9.92
CA THR A 129 -0.83 -11.94 9.42
C THR A 129 -0.99 -12.96 10.55
N VAL A 130 -1.39 -14.20 10.22
CA VAL A 130 -1.58 -15.28 11.20
C VAL A 130 -0.28 -15.61 11.93
N SER A 131 0.85 -15.41 11.26
CA SER A 131 2.19 -15.60 11.82
C SER A 131 2.50 -14.62 12.96
N ILE A 132 2.03 -13.36 12.90
CA ILE A 132 2.14 -12.39 14.00
C ILE A 132 1.22 -12.74 15.18
N ILE A 133 0.03 -13.30 14.92
CA ILE A 133 -0.94 -13.66 15.97
C ILE A 133 -0.40 -14.78 16.87
N HIS A 134 0.43 -15.68 16.33
CA HIS A 134 0.88 -16.86 17.09
C HIS A 134 2.21 -16.69 17.83
N LYS A 135 3.08 -15.75 17.45
CA LYS A 135 4.29 -15.41 18.20
C LYS A 135 4.66 -13.96 17.94
N PHE A 136 5.18 -13.28 18.97
CA PHE A 136 5.91 -12.01 18.87
C PHE A 136 7.20 -12.17 18.02
N THR A 137 7.05 -12.54 16.75
CA THR A 137 8.16 -12.65 15.80
C THR A 137 8.41 -11.28 15.19
N SER A 138 9.68 -10.89 15.11
CA SER A 138 10.07 -9.69 14.37
C SER A 138 9.53 -9.76 12.94
N HIS A 139 9.06 -8.63 12.39
CA HIS A 139 8.70 -8.57 10.97
C HIS A 139 9.83 -9.16 10.12
N SER A 140 9.45 -10.08 9.25
CA SER A 140 10.35 -10.77 8.33
C SER A 140 9.86 -10.54 6.90
N ILE A 141 10.68 -10.89 5.92
CA ILE A 141 10.26 -10.86 4.51
C ILE A 141 9.00 -11.70 4.25
N GLN A 142 8.78 -12.78 5.02
CA GLN A 142 7.61 -13.65 4.87
C GLN A 142 6.33 -12.92 5.23
N HIS A 143 6.39 -11.95 6.14
CA HIS A 143 5.26 -11.13 6.53
C HIS A 143 4.69 -10.37 5.32
N ASP A 144 5.53 -9.60 4.64
CA ASP A 144 5.12 -8.79 3.50
C ASP A 144 4.66 -9.69 2.34
N LEU A 145 5.35 -10.81 2.09
CA LEU A 145 4.95 -11.76 1.05
C LEU A 145 3.61 -12.43 1.35
N GLU A 146 3.34 -12.77 2.61
CA GLU A 146 2.03 -13.29 3.03
C GLU A 146 0.94 -12.23 2.81
N ALA A 147 1.21 -10.96 3.17
CA ALA A 147 0.28 -9.86 2.93
C ALA A 147 -0.01 -9.65 1.43
N PHE A 148 0.98 -9.78 0.55
CA PHE A 148 0.76 -9.78 -0.91
C PHE A 148 -0.21 -10.88 -1.35
N VAL A 149 -0.05 -12.12 -0.84
CA VAL A 149 -0.93 -13.24 -1.19
C VAL A 149 -2.36 -12.98 -0.72
N TRP A 150 -2.54 -12.52 0.52
CA TRP A 150 -3.87 -12.20 1.06
C TRP A 150 -4.54 -11.08 0.29
N LEU A 151 -3.80 -10.00 -0.01
CA LEU A 151 -4.31 -8.89 -0.80
C LEU A 151 -4.76 -9.37 -2.18
N MET A 152 -3.93 -10.14 -2.88
CA MET A 152 -4.28 -10.68 -4.19
C MET A 152 -5.53 -11.54 -4.13
N TRP A 153 -5.63 -12.42 -3.14
CA TRP A 153 -6.80 -13.27 -2.95
C TRP A 153 -8.07 -12.45 -2.70
N VAL A 154 -8.02 -11.48 -1.79
CA VAL A 154 -9.15 -10.59 -1.47
C VAL A 154 -9.61 -9.82 -2.70
N LEU A 155 -8.69 -9.24 -3.47
CA LEU A 155 -9.05 -8.50 -4.67
C LEU A 155 -9.63 -9.40 -5.75
N CYS A 156 -9.07 -10.60 -5.96
CA CYS A 156 -9.59 -11.54 -6.96
C CYS A 156 -11.00 -12.08 -6.66
N ILE A 157 -11.41 -12.19 -5.39
CA ILE A 157 -12.75 -12.69 -5.03
C ILE A 157 -13.80 -11.59 -4.89
N ASN A 158 -13.40 -10.33 -4.66
CA ASN A 158 -14.33 -9.22 -4.39
C ASN A 158 -14.46 -8.23 -5.56
N LEU A 159 -13.55 -8.26 -6.54
CA LEU A 159 -13.59 -7.36 -7.69
C LEU A 159 -13.85 -8.13 -8.97
N ASP A 160 -15.07 -8.02 -9.49
CA ASP A 160 -15.43 -8.46 -10.84
C ASP A 160 -14.99 -7.38 -11.84
N GLY A 161 -14.04 -7.68 -12.73
CA GLY A 161 -13.64 -6.74 -13.78
C GLY A 161 -14.69 -6.59 -14.90
N PRO A 162 -14.62 -5.56 -15.79
CA PRO A 162 -13.74 -4.39 -15.81
C PRO A 162 -14.44 -3.08 -15.34
N PHE A 163 -13.66 -2.16 -14.74
CA PHE A 163 -13.96 -0.72 -14.60
C PHE A 163 -13.18 0.11 -15.63
#